data_AF-A0A9E3AWN0-F1
#
_entry.id   AF-A0A9E3AWN0-F1
#
_cell.length_a   1.000
_cell.length_b   1.000
_cell.length_c   1.000
_cell.angle_alpha   90.00
_cell.angle_beta   90.00
_cell.angle_gamma   90.00
#
_symmetry.space_group_name_H-M   'P 1'
#
loop_
_entity.id
_entity.type
_entity.pdbx_description
1 polymer ?
#
loop_
_entity_poly.entity_id
_entity_poly.type
_entity_poly.pdbx_seq_one_letter_code
_entity_poly.pdbx_strand_id
1 'polypeptide(L)'
;MVHAAEARTPTRPRLVLEQQLYERSGLGMVGTSALVFVLLFGSFLACAAAEHVTIVDVHRTFGLSDAAWPALVVSLLCTAPLAMQRYVRLADIRDAPMFAQILRGGVGDAFEPPSRARMLRATLIGLACGIVLSIVIRLAEFREGHVIPPATMAWFAAATTLLSLLFARGVTQTRAGERVWEHLLKERLRIDLLRVDRLAVLGRAAARTSLIWFVVGAVACLFFVGGDLTWLTALLLLATVGMGLGTFMRAMGRIHRLIAAAKAQELEHIRSRIEEMREALMHDDHAAARLHGLIAYETRIAQSPEWPFDQSTLVRVGAYVLIPVIPWFGQAIVQYLVEHLAR
;
A
#
# COMPACT_ATOMS: atom_id res chain seq x y z
N MET A 1 -10.90 -37.46 -27.65
CA MET A 1 -11.80 -37.44 -26.47
C MET A 1 -11.30 -36.39 -25.51
N VAL A 2 -11.86 -35.19 -25.59
CA VAL A 2 -11.58 -34.07 -24.67
C VAL A 2 -12.40 -34.36 -23.42
N HIS A 3 -11.74 -34.77 -22.33
CA HIS A 3 -12.39 -34.83 -21.03
C HIS A 3 -12.94 -33.43 -20.73
N ALA A 4 -14.27 -33.30 -20.71
CA ALA A 4 -14.94 -32.13 -20.17
C ALA A 4 -14.55 -32.04 -18.70
N ALA A 5 -13.51 -31.24 -18.43
CA ALA A 5 -13.10 -30.92 -17.08
C ALA A 5 -14.30 -30.23 -16.43
N GLU A 6 -14.95 -30.92 -15.49
CA GLU A 6 -15.98 -30.34 -14.64
C GLU A 6 -15.45 -28.99 -14.14
N ALA A 7 -16.10 -27.92 -14.57
CA ALA A 7 -15.79 -26.57 -14.14
C ALA A 7 -16.09 -26.51 -12.65
N ARG A 8 -15.10 -26.84 -11.82
CA ARG A 8 -15.17 -26.67 -10.37
C ARG A 8 -15.54 -25.21 -10.14
N THR A 9 -16.74 -24.98 -9.64
CA THR A 9 -17.17 -23.65 -9.22
C THR A 9 -16.11 -23.14 -8.24
N PRO A 10 -15.39 -22.06 -8.56
CA PRO A 10 -14.28 -21.60 -7.76
C PRO A 10 -14.81 -21.28 -6.36
N THR A 11 -14.33 -22.04 -5.37
CA THR A 11 -14.69 -21.81 -3.97
C THR A 11 -14.27 -20.40 -3.61
N ARG A 12 -15.25 -19.54 -3.27
CA ARG A 12 -14.95 -18.14 -2.91
C ARG A 12 -13.89 -18.12 -1.82
N PRO A 13 -12.74 -17.46 -2.04
CA PRO A 13 -11.67 -17.42 -1.06
C PRO A 13 -12.22 -16.84 0.25
N ARG A 14 -11.89 -17.47 1.38
CA ARG A 14 -12.31 -16.98 2.69
C ARG A 14 -11.69 -15.61 2.93
N LEU A 15 -12.55 -14.61 3.10
CA LEU A 15 -12.11 -13.25 3.31
C LEU A 15 -11.66 -13.03 4.74
N VAL A 16 -10.69 -12.16 4.89
CA VAL A 16 -10.27 -11.66 6.20
C VAL A 16 -11.45 -10.89 6.84
N LEU A 17 -11.60 -10.95 8.16
CA LEU A 17 -12.72 -10.36 8.91
C LEU A 17 -13.01 -8.90 8.54
N GLU A 18 -11.97 -8.09 8.37
CA GLU A 18 -12.09 -6.68 7.98
C GLU A 18 -12.77 -6.52 6.63
N GLN A 19 -12.49 -7.41 5.69
CA GLN A 19 -13.07 -7.39 4.35
C GLN A 19 -14.51 -7.92 4.34
N GLN A 20 -14.84 -8.83 5.26
CA GLN A 20 -16.22 -9.29 5.44
C GLN A 20 -17.13 -8.17 5.91
N LEU A 21 -16.62 -7.23 6.72
CA LEU A 21 -17.36 -6.04 7.14
C LEU A 21 -17.83 -5.22 5.93
N TYR A 22 -16.93 -4.93 4.98
CA TYR A 22 -17.26 -4.17 3.76
C TYR A 22 -18.18 -4.91 2.80
N GLU A 23 -18.20 -6.23 2.80
CA GLU A 23 -19.11 -7.00 1.96
C GLU A 23 -20.50 -7.13 2.55
N ARG A 24 -20.62 -7.08 3.88
CA ARG A 24 -21.90 -7.17 4.58
C ARG A 24 -22.62 -5.83 4.73
N SER A 25 -21.91 -4.71 4.76
CA SER A 25 -22.49 -3.43 5.17
C SER A 25 -23.52 -2.83 4.20
N GLY A 26 -23.53 -3.20 2.92
CA GLY A 26 -24.41 -2.60 1.90
C GLY A 26 -24.14 -1.12 1.55
N LEU A 27 -23.46 -0.36 2.43
CA LEU A 27 -23.19 1.07 2.31
C LEU A 27 -22.03 1.43 1.34
N GLY A 28 -21.46 0.43 0.68
CA GLY A 28 -20.26 0.60 -0.15
C GLY A 28 -19.01 0.95 0.67
N MET A 29 -17.89 1.24 -0.01
CA MET A 29 -16.60 1.49 0.64
C MET A 29 -16.66 2.74 1.54
N VAL A 30 -17.04 3.89 0.96
CA VAL A 30 -17.03 5.18 1.66
C VAL A 30 -17.99 5.18 2.84
N GLY A 31 -19.24 4.73 2.65
CA GLY A 31 -20.23 4.71 3.71
C GLY A 31 -19.85 3.79 4.87
N THR A 32 -19.24 2.63 4.59
CA THR A 32 -18.76 1.73 5.66
C THR A 32 -17.60 2.35 6.42
N SER A 33 -16.62 2.94 5.74
CA SER A 33 -15.48 3.57 6.40
C SER A 33 -15.91 4.77 7.24
N ALA A 34 -16.83 5.59 6.74
CA ALA A 34 -17.43 6.69 7.49
C ALA A 34 -18.18 6.19 8.72
N LEU A 35 -18.96 5.11 8.60
CA LEU A 35 -19.66 4.50 9.74
C LEU A 35 -18.68 3.99 10.80
N VAL A 36 -17.62 3.26 10.41
CA VAL A 36 -16.59 2.77 11.35
C VAL A 36 -15.90 3.95 12.04
N PHE A 37 -15.62 5.03 11.31
CA PHE A 37 -15.03 6.24 11.87
C PHE A 37 -15.96 6.93 12.87
N VAL A 38 -17.23 7.14 12.51
CA VAL A 38 -18.24 7.75 13.39
C VAL A 38 -18.46 6.90 14.63
N LEU A 39 -18.49 5.57 14.52
CA LEU A 39 -18.62 4.69 15.67
C LEU A 39 -17.39 4.77 16.59
N LEU A 40 -16.19 4.77 16.02
CA LEU A 40 -14.95 4.80 16.79
C LEU A 40 -14.76 6.17 17.47
N PHE A 41 -14.85 7.28 16.73
CA PHE A 41 -14.72 8.61 17.30
C PHE A 41 -15.93 8.98 18.18
N GLY A 42 -17.14 8.59 17.79
CA GLY A 42 -18.35 8.78 18.60
C GLY A 42 -18.27 8.04 19.94
N SER A 43 -17.64 6.86 19.99
CA SER A 43 -17.39 6.15 21.25
C SER A 43 -16.42 6.90 22.17
N PHE A 44 -15.42 7.60 21.62
CA PHE A 44 -14.58 8.52 22.39
C PHE A 44 -15.40 9.68 22.96
N LEU A 45 -16.20 10.33 22.12
CA LEU A 45 -17.05 11.46 22.55
C LEU A 45 -18.01 11.04 23.66
N ALA A 46 -18.56 9.83 23.60
CA ALA A 46 -19.40 9.28 24.66
C ALA A 46 -18.63 9.09 25.99
N CYS A 47 -17.41 8.55 25.94
CA CYS A 47 -16.55 8.45 27.14
C CYS A 47 -16.19 9.84 27.71
N ALA A 48 -15.78 10.76 26.83
CA ALA A 48 -15.43 12.13 27.20
C ALA A 48 -16.62 12.87 27.83
N ALA A 49 -17.81 12.73 27.26
CA ALA A 49 -19.04 13.33 27.79
C ALA A 49 -19.44 12.76 29.16
N ALA A 50 -19.26 11.44 29.36
CA ALA A 50 -19.55 10.79 30.65
C ALA A 50 -18.62 11.27 31.78
N GLU A 51 -17.40 11.71 31.43
CA GLU A 51 -16.39 12.19 32.39
C GLU A 51 -16.24 13.72 32.39
N HIS A 52 -17.13 14.45 31.71
CA HIS A 52 -17.10 15.90 31.57
C HIS A 52 -15.78 16.48 31.01
N VAL A 53 -15.09 15.73 30.15
CA VAL A 53 -13.89 16.19 29.46
C VAL A 53 -14.28 17.24 28.42
N THR A 54 -13.61 18.38 28.41
CA THR A 54 -13.83 19.43 27.41
C THR A 54 -13.43 18.92 26.03
N ILE A 55 -14.34 19.03 25.06
CA ILE A 55 -14.10 18.60 23.67
C ILE A 55 -13.62 19.75 22.79
N VAL A 56 -14.14 20.96 23.07
CA VAL A 56 -13.83 22.18 22.31
C VAL A 56 -13.07 23.13 23.23
N ASP A 57 -11.88 23.53 22.81
CA ASP A 57 -11.09 24.57 23.46
C ASP A 57 -11.34 25.90 22.74
N VAL A 58 -12.07 26.79 23.42
CA VAL A 58 -12.47 28.11 22.90
C VAL A 58 -11.26 29.02 22.67
N HIS A 59 -10.12 28.76 23.32
CA HIS A 59 -8.92 29.58 23.20
C HIS A 59 -8.07 29.26 21.97
N ARG A 60 -8.29 28.11 21.33
CA ARG A 60 -7.64 27.75 20.08
C ARG A 60 -8.58 28.06 18.91
N THR A 61 -8.08 28.81 17.92
CA THR A 61 -8.84 29.29 16.74
C THR A 61 -9.53 28.17 15.91
N PHE A 62 -9.15 26.91 16.11
CA PHE A 62 -9.80 25.72 15.53
C PHE A 62 -9.88 24.52 16.51
N GLY A 63 -9.74 24.75 17.83
CA GLY A 63 -9.26 23.72 18.75
C GLY A 63 -10.26 22.69 19.20
N LEU A 64 -10.16 21.47 18.64
CA LEU A 64 -10.42 20.29 19.46
C LEU A 64 -9.47 20.32 20.67
N SER A 65 -9.95 19.85 21.82
CA SER A 65 -9.12 19.74 23.02
C SER A 65 -7.93 18.80 22.81
N ASP A 66 -6.93 18.89 23.69
CA ASP A 66 -5.73 18.05 23.65
C ASP A 66 -6.05 16.54 23.73
N ALA A 67 -7.22 16.16 24.26
CA ALA A 67 -7.69 14.76 24.20
C ALA A 67 -8.47 14.45 22.90
N ALA A 68 -9.32 15.37 22.43
CA ALA A 68 -10.19 15.12 21.29
C ALA A 68 -9.43 15.04 19.96
N TRP A 69 -8.35 15.80 19.81
CA TRP A 69 -7.54 15.78 18.58
C TRP A 69 -6.82 14.43 18.37
N PRO A 70 -6.03 13.89 19.31
CA PRO A 70 -5.46 12.54 19.20
C PRO A 70 -6.51 11.46 18.96
N ALA A 71 -7.67 11.54 19.62
CA ALA A 71 -8.74 10.57 19.43
C ALA A 71 -9.30 10.59 18.00
N LEU A 72 -9.44 11.77 17.40
CA LEU A 72 -9.81 11.95 16.00
C LEU A 72 -8.76 11.29 15.08
N VAL A 73 -7.48 11.59 15.30
CA VAL A 73 -6.37 11.07 14.48
C VAL A 73 -6.25 9.56 14.60
N VAL A 74 -6.33 8.98 15.80
CA VAL A 74 -6.32 7.52 16.01
C VAL A 74 -7.52 6.87 15.32
N SER A 75 -8.70 7.50 15.37
CA SER A 75 -9.89 6.99 14.68
C SER A 75 -9.72 7.00 13.15
N LEU A 76 -9.10 8.05 12.59
CA LEU A 76 -8.71 8.10 11.18
C LEU A 76 -7.65 7.04 10.84
N LEU A 77 -6.65 6.84 11.70
CA LEU A 77 -5.59 5.85 11.50
C LEU A 77 -6.12 4.41 11.53
N CYS A 78 -7.20 4.14 12.27
CA CYS A 78 -7.84 2.83 12.24
C CYS A 78 -8.68 2.64 10.95
N THR A 79 -9.34 3.69 10.48
CA THR A 79 -10.34 3.60 9.41
C THR A 79 -9.76 3.77 8.00
N ALA A 80 -8.82 4.70 7.82
CA ALA A 80 -8.20 4.99 6.53
C ALA A 80 -7.49 3.77 5.91
N PRO A 81 -6.61 3.01 6.60
CA PRO A 81 -6.01 1.80 6.03
C PRO A 81 -7.04 0.72 5.71
N LEU A 82 -8.13 0.58 6.48
CA LEU A 82 -9.21 -0.36 6.15
C LEU A 82 -9.90 0.01 4.84
N ALA A 83 -10.21 1.30 4.67
CA ALA A 83 -10.78 1.84 3.44
C ALA A 83 -9.83 1.61 2.25
N MET A 84 -8.55 1.92 2.45
CA MET A 84 -7.54 1.78 1.40
C MET A 84 -7.26 0.32 1.03
N GLN A 85 -7.27 -0.61 1.99
CA GLN A 85 -7.19 -2.04 1.68
C GLN A 85 -8.37 -2.51 0.81
N ARG A 86 -9.59 -2.03 1.10
CA ARG A 86 -10.76 -2.32 0.26
C ARG A 86 -10.63 -1.69 -1.11
N TYR A 87 -10.17 -0.45 -1.20
CA TYR A 87 -9.92 0.24 -2.46
C TYR A 87 -8.93 -0.52 -3.36
N VAL A 88 -7.77 -0.90 -2.83
CA VAL A 88 -6.75 -1.65 -3.58
C VAL A 88 -7.33 -2.95 -4.12
N ARG A 89 -8.11 -3.66 -3.29
CA ARG A 89 -8.75 -4.90 -3.70
C ARG A 89 -9.77 -4.74 -4.82
N LEU A 90 -10.64 -3.73 -4.73
CA LEU A 90 -11.61 -3.43 -5.79
C LEU A 90 -10.89 -3.05 -7.09
N ALA A 91 -9.79 -2.31 -6.98
CA ALA A 91 -8.95 -1.97 -8.12
C ALA A 91 -8.26 -3.19 -8.74
N ASP A 92 -7.80 -4.15 -7.93
CA ASP A 92 -7.22 -5.41 -8.42
C ASP A 92 -8.26 -6.29 -9.12
N ILE A 93 -9.51 -6.32 -8.62
CA ILE A 93 -10.62 -7.00 -9.30
C ILE A 93 -10.89 -6.33 -10.66
N ARG A 94 -10.90 -5.00 -10.71
CA ARG A 94 -11.09 -4.25 -11.96
C ARG A 94 -9.96 -4.50 -12.97
N ASP A 95 -8.73 -4.67 -12.49
CA ASP A 95 -7.55 -4.94 -13.32
C ASP A 95 -7.39 -6.44 -13.65
N ALA A 96 -8.21 -7.33 -13.09
CA ALA A 96 -8.13 -8.78 -13.33
C ALA A 96 -8.11 -9.19 -14.82
N PRO A 97 -8.91 -8.57 -15.72
CA PRO A 97 -8.83 -8.88 -17.15
C PRO A 97 -7.50 -8.48 -17.78
N MET A 98 -6.89 -7.38 -17.33
CA MET A 98 -5.56 -6.96 -17.81
C MET A 98 -4.48 -7.93 -17.33
N PHE A 99 -4.57 -8.38 -16.07
CA PHE A 99 -3.66 -9.39 -15.56
C PHE A 99 -3.78 -10.73 -16.30
N ALA A 100 -4.98 -11.13 -16.72
CA ALA A 100 -5.19 -12.34 -17.51
C ALA A 100 -4.50 -12.31 -18.89
N GLN A 101 -4.22 -11.11 -19.43
CA GLN A 101 -3.49 -10.96 -20.69
C GLN A 101 -1.98 -11.18 -20.51
N ILE A 102 -1.42 -10.89 -19.32
CA ILE A 102 0.02 -10.97 -19.05
C ILE A 102 0.43 -12.18 -18.21
N LEU A 103 -0.49 -12.78 -17.45
CA LEU A 103 -0.25 -13.97 -16.62
C LEU A 103 -0.94 -15.20 -17.22
N ARG A 104 -0.18 -16.27 -17.43
CA ARG A 104 -0.71 -17.60 -17.80
C ARG A 104 -1.72 -18.06 -16.74
N GLY A 105 -2.99 -18.19 -17.12
CA GLY A 105 -4.06 -18.63 -16.21
C GLY A 105 -4.68 -17.54 -15.33
N GLY A 106 -4.32 -16.25 -15.53
CA GLY A 106 -4.87 -15.14 -14.76
C GLY A 106 -4.48 -15.15 -13.27
N VAL A 107 -5.21 -14.36 -12.46
CA VAL A 107 -4.90 -14.16 -11.02
C VAL A 107 -5.92 -14.81 -10.08
N GLY A 108 -7.00 -15.38 -10.62
CA GLY A 108 -8.18 -15.80 -9.85
C GLY A 108 -7.87 -16.77 -8.70
N ASP A 109 -7.02 -17.75 -8.95
CA ASP A 109 -6.66 -18.77 -7.96
C ASP A 109 -5.43 -18.42 -7.13
N ALA A 110 -4.73 -17.36 -7.53
CA ALA A 110 -3.38 -17.10 -7.02
C ALA A 110 -3.38 -16.30 -5.71
N PHE A 111 -4.43 -15.54 -5.45
CA PHE A 111 -4.57 -14.79 -4.20
C PHE A 111 -5.09 -15.68 -3.08
N GLU A 112 -4.27 -16.65 -2.68
CA GLU A 112 -4.54 -17.38 -1.45
C GLU A 112 -4.41 -16.42 -0.24
N PRO A 113 -5.40 -16.39 0.66
CA PRO A 113 -5.29 -15.61 1.87
C PRO A 113 -4.09 -16.12 2.69
N PRO A 114 -3.40 -15.23 3.43
CA PRO A 114 -2.31 -15.64 4.30
C PRO A 114 -2.78 -16.73 5.28
N SER A 115 -1.90 -17.69 5.56
CA SER A 115 -2.24 -18.82 6.44
C SER A 115 -2.79 -18.34 7.78
N ARG A 116 -3.80 -19.05 8.30
CA ARG A 116 -4.47 -18.72 9.57
C ARG A 116 -3.46 -18.56 10.72
N ALA A 117 -2.45 -19.42 10.77
CA ALA A 117 -1.38 -19.34 11.76
C ALA A 117 -0.57 -18.04 11.67
N ARG A 118 -0.28 -17.54 10.46
CA ARG A 118 0.47 -16.29 10.27
C ARG A 118 -0.38 -15.08 10.68
N MET A 119 -1.68 -15.09 10.37
CA MET A 119 -2.62 -14.06 10.81
C MET A 119 -2.81 -14.07 12.33
N LEU A 120 -2.87 -15.24 12.96
CA LEU A 120 -2.93 -15.37 14.41
C LEU A 120 -1.67 -14.79 15.07
N ARG A 121 -0.48 -15.13 14.56
CA ARG A 121 0.78 -14.54 15.06
C ARG A 121 0.80 -13.02 14.93
N ALA A 122 0.36 -12.48 13.80
CA ALA A 122 0.27 -11.03 13.60
C ALA A 122 -0.71 -10.37 14.59
N THR A 123 -1.83 -11.04 14.89
CA THR A 123 -2.81 -10.60 15.89
C THR A 123 -2.19 -10.60 17.29
N LEU A 124 -1.49 -11.67 17.68
CA LEU A 124 -0.82 -11.73 18.99
C LEU A 124 0.27 -10.67 19.13
N ILE A 125 1.08 -10.46 18.09
CA ILE A 125 2.13 -9.42 18.07
C ILE A 125 1.50 -8.03 18.19
N GLY A 126 0.45 -7.76 17.41
CA GLY A 126 -0.26 -6.48 17.46
C GLY A 126 -0.91 -6.21 18.81
N LEU A 127 -1.54 -7.23 19.41
CA LEU A 127 -2.12 -7.13 20.76
C LEU A 127 -1.06 -6.83 21.82
N ALA A 128 0.03 -7.60 21.83
CA ALA A 128 1.13 -7.40 22.79
C ALA A 128 1.76 -6.01 22.63
N CYS A 129 2.03 -5.59 21.39
CA CYS A 129 2.56 -4.26 21.09
C CYS A 129 1.61 -3.14 21.53
N GLY A 130 0.31 -3.30 21.28
CA GLY A 130 -0.72 -2.35 21.69
C GLY A 130 -0.83 -2.16 23.20
N ILE A 131 -0.80 -3.27 23.95
CA ILE A 131 -0.81 -3.25 25.42
C ILE A 131 0.44 -2.57 25.96
N VAL A 132 1.63 -2.96 25.48
CA VAL A 132 2.90 -2.34 25.89
C VAL A 132 2.89 -0.84 25.59
N LEU A 133 2.45 -0.45 24.39
CA LEU A 133 2.37 0.94 24.00
C LEU A 133 1.41 1.73 24.89
N SER A 134 0.24 1.17 25.20
CA SER A 134 -0.74 1.80 26.09
C SER A 134 -0.19 1.99 27.51
N ILE A 135 0.60 1.04 28.01
CA ILE A 135 1.28 1.15 29.31
C ILE A 135 2.35 2.25 29.26
N VAL A 136 3.15 2.32 28.19
CA VAL A 136 4.20 3.34 28.03
C VAL A 136 3.59 4.74 27.95
N ILE A 137 2.53 4.93 27.16
CA ILE A 137 1.82 6.21 27.06
C ILE A 137 1.27 6.60 28.44
N ARG A 138 0.59 5.67 29.13
CA ARG A 138 0.07 5.93 30.48
C ARG A 138 1.17 6.34 31.47
N LEU A 139 2.34 5.72 31.41
CA LEU A 139 3.47 6.06 32.28
C LEU A 139 4.07 7.43 31.93
N ALA A 140 4.07 7.82 30.66
CA ALA A 140 4.52 9.15 30.22
C ALA A 140 3.57 10.25 30.72
N GLU A 141 2.26 10.09 30.47
CA GLU A 141 1.22 11.02 30.94
C GLU A 141 1.25 11.20 32.47
N PHE A 142 1.42 10.09 33.20
CA PHE A 142 1.51 10.14 34.66
C PHE A 142 2.75 10.91 35.15
N ARG A 143 3.87 10.86 34.41
CA ARG A 143 5.09 11.62 34.75
C ARG A 143 4.94 13.11 34.49
N GLU A 144 4.16 13.49 33.48
CA GLU A 144 3.89 14.89 33.13
C GLU A 144 2.79 15.52 34.00
N GLY A 145 2.12 14.70 34.83
CA GLY A 145 1.08 15.17 35.74
C GLY A 145 -0.29 15.36 35.08
N HIS A 146 -0.46 14.91 33.84
CA HIS A 146 -1.72 14.94 33.14
C HIS A 146 -2.66 13.87 33.69
N VAL A 147 -3.71 14.31 34.40
CA VAL A 147 -4.73 13.42 34.95
C VAL A 147 -5.80 13.18 33.88
N ILE A 148 -5.61 12.12 33.08
CA ILE A 148 -6.63 11.67 32.13
C ILE A 148 -7.67 10.81 32.87
N PRO A 149 -8.97 11.12 32.76
CA PRO A 149 -10.03 10.30 33.34
C PRO A 149 -10.01 8.82 32.87
N PRO A 150 -10.42 7.87 33.72
CA PRO A 150 -10.20 6.44 33.50
C PRO A 150 -10.93 5.86 32.28
N ALA A 151 -12.14 6.31 31.94
CA ALA A 151 -12.87 5.81 30.77
C ALA A 151 -12.24 6.29 29.46
N THR A 152 -11.81 7.55 29.43
CA THR A 152 -11.05 8.14 28.31
C THR A 152 -9.71 7.42 28.12
N MET A 153 -8.98 7.14 29.21
CA MET A 153 -7.76 6.35 29.18
C MET A 153 -8.00 4.91 28.67
N ALA A 154 -9.07 4.26 29.13
CA ALA A 154 -9.44 2.92 28.66
C ALA A 154 -9.77 2.93 27.15
N TRP A 155 -10.44 3.98 26.67
CA TRP A 155 -10.70 4.16 25.25
C TRP A 155 -9.41 4.28 24.44
N PHE A 156 -8.46 5.13 24.87
CA PHE A 156 -7.17 5.28 24.18
C PHE A 156 -6.37 3.97 24.17
N ALA A 157 -6.38 3.23 25.27
CA ALA A 157 -5.72 1.92 25.33
C ALA A 157 -6.34 0.92 24.34
N ALA A 158 -7.68 0.88 24.26
CA ALA A 158 -8.40 0.02 23.33
C ALA A 158 -8.15 0.42 21.86
N ALA A 159 -8.25 1.71 21.55
CA ALA A 159 -8.05 2.25 20.21
C ALA A 159 -6.61 2.08 19.72
N THR A 160 -5.62 2.35 20.59
CA THR A 160 -4.20 2.11 20.30
C THR A 160 -3.91 0.64 20.08
N THR A 161 -4.50 -0.24 20.90
CA THR A 161 -4.37 -1.69 20.71
C THR A 161 -4.98 -2.16 19.40
N LEU A 162 -6.17 -1.65 19.03
CA LEU A 162 -6.78 -1.90 17.74
C LEU A 162 -5.88 -1.41 16.60
N LEU A 163 -5.31 -0.21 16.71
CA LEU A 163 -4.38 0.33 15.72
C LEU A 163 -3.15 -0.58 15.54
N SER A 164 -2.51 -1.01 16.63
CA SER A 164 -1.37 -1.93 16.59
C SER A 164 -1.73 -3.28 15.97
N LEU A 165 -2.93 -3.80 16.26
CA LEU A 165 -3.48 -5.01 15.63
C LEU A 165 -3.64 -4.85 14.12
N LEU A 166 -4.28 -3.77 13.68
CA LEU A 166 -4.49 -3.47 12.26
C LEU A 166 -3.15 -3.27 11.54
N PHE A 167 -2.21 -2.58 12.17
CA PHE A 167 -0.87 -2.34 11.63
C PHE A 167 -0.11 -3.66 11.44
N ALA A 168 -0.01 -4.49 12.48
CA ALA A 168 0.71 -5.78 12.41
C ALA A 168 0.11 -6.71 11.35
N ARG A 169 -1.22 -6.71 11.22
CA ARG A 169 -1.92 -7.49 10.19
C ARG A 169 -1.70 -6.92 8.80
N GLY A 170 -1.74 -5.60 8.64
CA GLY A 170 -1.43 -4.91 7.39
C GLY A 170 -0.01 -5.20 6.88
N VAL A 171 0.99 -5.15 7.76
CA VAL A 171 2.39 -5.54 7.44
C VAL A 171 2.43 -6.99 6.96
N THR A 172 1.77 -7.89 7.67
CA THR A 172 1.79 -9.33 7.36
C THR A 172 1.08 -9.63 6.04
N GLN A 173 -0.05 -8.98 5.77
CA GLN A 173 -0.78 -9.10 4.51
C GLN A 173 0.05 -8.55 3.34
N THR A 174 0.68 -7.40 3.50
CA THR A 174 1.56 -6.81 2.47
C THR A 174 2.70 -7.75 2.13
N ARG A 175 3.42 -8.27 3.16
CA ARG A 175 4.51 -9.24 2.96
C ARG A 175 4.05 -10.57 2.36
N ALA A 176 2.84 -11.04 2.70
CA ALA A 176 2.29 -12.25 2.11
C ALA A 176 1.94 -12.03 0.64
N GLY A 177 1.31 -10.90 0.31
CA GLY A 177 1.00 -10.50 -1.06
C GLY A 177 2.25 -10.39 -1.93
N GLU A 178 3.32 -9.77 -1.43
CA GLU A 178 4.60 -9.66 -2.16
C GLU A 178 5.20 -11.02 -2.55
N ARG A 179 5.11 -12.03 -1.66
CA ARG A 179 5.64 -13.38 -1.93
C ARG A 179 4.80 -14.13 -2.95
N VAL A 180 3.48 -14.03 -2.82
CA VAL A 180 2.54 -14.61 -3.80
C VAL A 180 2.79 -13.98 -5.17
N TRP A 181 2.85 -12.65 -5.24
CA TRP A 181 3.18 -11.93 -6.46
C TRP A 181 4.52 -12.34 -7.05
N GLU A 182 5.56 -12.51 -6.22
CA GLU A 182 6.87 -12.97 -6.68
C GLU A 182 6.79 -14.33 -7.37
N HIS A 183 6.09 -15.27 -6.77
CA HIS A 183 5.93 -16.62 -7.32
C HIS A 183 5.17 -16.57 -8.65
N LEU A 184 4.06 -15.82 -8.70
CA LEU A 184 3.27 -15.66 -9.92
C LEU A 184 4.04 -15.01 -11.06
N LEU A 185 4.81 -13.96 -10.75
CA LEU A 185 5.60 -13.27 -11.76
C LEU A 185 6.71 -14.16 -12.32
N LYS A 186 7.32 -15.02 -11.49
CA LYS A 186 8.34 -15.95 -11.97
C LYS A 186 7.76 -17.07 -12.85
N GLU A 187 6.61 -17.61 -12.49
CA GLU A 187 6.08 -18.81 -13.16
C GLU A 187 5.15 -18.50 -14.34
N ARG A 188 4.39 -17.41 -14.25
CA ARG A 188 3.24 -17.19 -15.14
C ARG A 188 3.38 -15.95 -16.02
N LEU A 189 4.32 -15.06 -15.75
CA LEU A 189 4.47 -13.82 -16.51
C LEU A 189 4.90 -14.11 -17.95
N ARG A 190 4.12 -13.62 -18.91
CA ARG A 190 4.49 -13.51 -20.31
C ARG A 190 4.95 -12.09 -20.58
N ILE A 191 6.25 -11.93 -20.83
CA ILE A 191 6.84 -10.65 -21.16
C ILE A 191 6.78 -10.49 -22.67
N ASP A 192 5.93 -9.57 -23.13
CA ASP A 192 5.91 -9.10 -24.51
C ASP A 192 6.69 -7.79 -24.58
N LEU A 193 7.96 -7.87 -24.99
CA LEU A 193 8.87 -6.71 -25.08
C LEU A 193 8.41 -5.67 -26.10
N LEU A 194 7.53 -6.05 -27.04
CA LEU A 194 6.94 -5.10 -27.99
C LEU A 194 5.77 -4.32 -27.41
N ARG A 195 5.22 -4.79 -26.27
CA ARG A 195 4.06 -4.21 -25.59
C ARG A 195 4.29 -4.06 -24.09
N VAL A 196 5.38 -3.37 -23.73
CA VAL A 196 5.74 -3.06 -22.34
C VAL A 196 4.64 -2.27 -21.63
N ASP A 197 3.81 -1.52 -22.36
CA ASP A 197 2.64 -0.80 -21.85
C ASP A 197 1.67 -1.71 -21.08
N ARG A 198 1.55 -2.99 -21.46
CA ARG A 198 0.71 -3.97 -20.76
C ARG A 198 1.23 -4.30 -19.37
N LEU A 199 2.54 -4.18 -19.14
CA LEU A 199 3.17 -4.41 -17.83
C LEU A 199 2.94 -3.24 -16.86
N ALA A 200 2.49 -2.08 -17.34
CA ALA A 200 2.18 -0.93 -16.49
C ALA A 200 1.10 -1.22 -15.43
N VAL A 201 0.26 -2.23 -15.65
CA VAL A 201 -0.72 -2.71 -14.65
C VAL A 201 -0.04 -3.20 -13.36
N LEU A 202 1.13 -3.83 -13.48
CA LEU A 202 1.92 -4.28 -12.33
C LEU A 202 2.48 -3.09 -11.55
N GLY A 203 2.96 -2.06 -12.27
CA GLY A 203 3.40 -0.81 -11.66
C GLY A 203 2.29 -0.10 -10.90
N ARG A 204 1.08 -0.03 -11.48
CA ARG A 204 -0.11 0.53 -10.82
C ARG A 204 -0.50 -0.25 -9.56
N ALA A 205 -0.47 -1.58 -9.61
CA ALA A 205 -0.78 -2.42 -8.45
C ALA A 205 0.24 -2.26 -7.30
N ALA A 206 1.54 -2.18 -7.64
CA ALA A 206 2.59 -1.88 -6.67
C ALA A 206 2.37 -0.49 -6.03
N ALA A 207 2.15 0.54 -6.86
CA ALA A 207 1.89 1.90 -6.38
C ALA A 207 0.65 1.98 -5.47
N ARG A 208 -0.44 1.27 -5.81
CA ARG A 208 -1.64 1.18 -4.98
C ARG A 208 -1.36 0.54 -3.61
N THR A 209 -0.56 -0.53 -3.59
CA THR A 209 -0.19 -1.20 -2.33
C THR A 209 0.63 -0.27 -1.43
N SER A 210 1.57 0.47 -2.01
CA SER A 210 2.37 1.46 -1.28
C SER A 210 1.56 2.68 -0.83
N LEU A 211 0.54 3.08 -1.62
CA LEU A 211 -0.38 4.17 -1.26
C LEU A 211 -1.08 3.94 0.08
N ILE A 212 -1.38 2.69 0.45
CA ILE A 212 -1.94 2.37 1.77
C ILE A 212 -1.04 2.94 2.88
N TRP A 213 0.27 2.70 2.78
CA TRP A 213 1.24 3.14 3.78
C TRP A 213 1.45 4.66 3.76
N PHE A 214 1.43 5.29 2.58
CA PHE A 214 1.50 6.75 2.48
C PHE A 214 0.27 7.44 3.05
N VAL A 215 -0.93 6.88 2.86
CA VAL A 215 -2.15 7.40 3.49
C VAL A 215 -2.07 7.28 5.01
N VAL A 216 -1.61 6.15 5.54
CA VAL A 216 -1.39 5.99 6.99
C VAL A 216 -0.37 7.02 7.50
N GLY A 217 0.73 7.21 6.78
CA GLY A 217 1.73 8.23 7.11
C GLY A 217 1.15 9.65 7.07
N ALA A 218 0.34 9.99 6.06
CA ALA A 218 -0.30 11.29 5.93
C ALA A 218 -1.30 11.58 7.07
N VAL A 219 -2.09 10.58 7.46
CA VAL A 219 -2.97 10.71 8.63
C VAL A 219 -2.14 10.83 9.91
N ALA A 220 -1.05 10.08 10.05
CA ALA A 220 -0.14 10.20 11.19
C ALA A 220 0.49 11.60 11.28
N CYS A 221 0.68 12.29 10.14
CA CYS A 221 1.16 13.67 10.16
C CYS A 221 0.19 14.65 10.84
N LEU A 222 -1.09 14.31 11.02
CA LEU A 222 -2.03 15.16 11.77
C LEU A 222 -1.64 15.30 13.25
N PHE A 223 -0.85 14.37 13.81
CA PHE A 223 -0.29 14.54 15.15
C PHE A 223 0.66 15.75 15.24
N PHE A 224 1.39 16.11 14.17
CA PHE A 224 2.24 17.31 14.17
C PHE A 224 1.43 18.60 14.27
N VAL A 225 0.27 18.63 13.62
CA VAL A 225 -0.64 19.80 13.64
C VAL A 225 -1.21 20.03 15.04
N GLY A 226 -1.42 18.96 15.81
CA GLY A 226 -1.88 19.05 17.20
C GLY A 226 -0.83 19.53 18.20
N GLY A 227 0.45 19.58 17.80
CA GLY A 227 1.57 19.87 18.72
C GLY A 227 2.09 18.65 19.48
N ASP A 228 1.46 17.48 19.32
CA ASP A 228 1.80 16.24 20.04
C ASP A 228 2.92 15.44 19.37
N LEU A 229 4.07 16.09 19.17
CA LEU A 229 5.25 15.41 18.62
C LEU A 229 5.91 14.55 19.68
N THR A 230 5.49 13.29 19.77
CA THR A 230 6.18 12.26 20.52
C THR A 230 7.18 11.52 19.64
N TRP A 231 8.25 10.98 20.24
CA TRP A 231 9.20 10.11 19.52
C TRP A 231 8.48 8.91 18.86
N LEU A 232 7.33 8.50 19.41
CA LEU A 232 6.50 7.42 18.90
C LEU A 232 5.83 7.78 17.56
N THR A 233 5.27 8.98 17.43
CA THR A 233 4.65 9.42 16.17
C THR A 233 5.71 9.59 15.08
N ALA A 234 6.90 10.07 15.44
CA ALA A 234 8.05 10.09 14.53
C ALA A 234 8.46 8.68 14.08
N LEU A 235 8.55 7.71 15.00
CA LEU A 235 8.84 6.31 14.67
C LEU A 235 7.77 5.68 13.78
N LEU A 236 6.49 5.95 14.05
CA LEU A 236 5.36 5.50 13.23
C LEU A 236 5.46 6.08 11.81
N LEU A 237 5.79 7.37 11.68
CA LEU A 237 5.96 8.02 10.39
C LEU A 237 7.14 7.40 9.61
N LEU A 238 8.29 7.24 10.23
CA LEU A 238 9.45 6.60 9.62
C LEU A 238 9.13 5.16 9.19
N ALA A 239 8.42 4.41 10.04
CA ALA A 239 8.01 3.04 9.73
C ALA A 239 7.03 2.99 8.54
N THR A 240 6.04 3.89 8.49
CA THR A 240 5.04 3.93 7.40
C THR A 240 5.65 4.36 6.08
N VAL A 241 6.47 5.42 6.06
CA VAL A 241 7.20 5.87 4.86
C VAL A 241 8.19 4.82 4.39
N GLY A 242 8.97 4.24 5.30
CA GLY A 242 9.93 3.18 4.99
C GLY A 242 9.26 1.92 4.42
N MET A 243 8.10 1.54 4.97
CA MET A 243 7.29 0.44 4.44
C MET A 243 6.69 0.79 3.06
N GLY A 244 6.13 1.98 2.89
CA GLY A 244 5.58 2.42 1.60
C GLY A 244 6.63 2.43 0.49
N LEU A 245 7.79 3.05 0.74
CA LEU A 245 8.89 3.10 -0.22
C LEU A 245 9.52 1.72 -0.44
N GLY A 246 9.75 0.96 0.63
CA GLY A 246 10.35 -0.37 0.56
C GLY A 246 9.50 -1.36 -0.24
N THR A 247 8.19 -1.35 -0.04
CA THR A 247 7.24 -2.20 -0.80
C THR A 247 7.24 -1.84 -2.29
N PHE A 248 7.22 -0.53 -2.60
CA PHE A 248 7.27 -0.05 -3.97
C PHE A 248 8.58 -0.45 -4.66
N MET A 249 9.72 -0.12 -4.04
CA MET A 249 11.05 -0.35 -4.63
C MET A 249 11.34 -1.84 -4.81
N ARG A 250 10.91 -2.69 -3.88
CA ARG A 250 11.05 -4.15 -4.02
C ARG A 250 10.21 -4.71 -5.14
N ALA A 251 8.94 -4.34 -5.22
CA ALA A 251 8.06 -4.79 -6.31
C ALA A 251 8.61 -4.34 -7.66
N MET A 252 9.04 -3.08 -7.75
CA MET A 252 9.51 -2.48 -8.98
C MET A 252 10.86 -3.04 -9.44
N GLY A 253 11.84 -3.12 -8.53
CA GLY A 253 13.15 -3.69 -8.83
C GLY A 253 13.07 -5.15 -9.28
N ARG A 254 12.06 -5.90 -8.81
CA ARG A 254 11.81 -7.28 -9.29
C ARG A 254 11.30 -7.29 -10.72
N ILE A 255 10.30 -6.47 -11.05
CA ILE A 255 9.75 -6.41 -12.41
C ILE A 255 10.83 -5.96 -13.39
N HIS A 256 11.62 -4.95 -13.03
CA HIS A 256 12.75 -4.48 -13.83
C HIS A 256 13.75 -5.61 -14.14
N ARG A 257 14.17 -6.37 -13.12
CA ARG A 257 15.06 -7.53 -13.33
C ARG A 257 14.48 -8.58 -14.26
N LEU A 258 13.17 -8.85 -14.16
CA LEU A 258 12.50 -9.82 -15.05
C LEU A 258 12.46 -9.31 -16.50
N ILE A 259 12.17 -8.03 -16.73
CA ILE A 259 12.16 -7.43 -18.06
C ILE A 259 13.58 -7.40 -18.65
N ALA A 260 14.57 -6.98 -17.87
CA ALA A 260 15.97 -6.95 -18.30
C ALA A 260 16.47 -8.35 -18.68
N ALA A 261 16.15 -9.38 -17.88
CA ALA A 261 16.50 -10.76 -18.19
C ALA A 261 15.82 -11.25 -19.48
N ALA A 262 14.53 -10.99 -19.66
CA ALA A 262 13.81 -11.36 -20.88
C ALA A 262 14.34 -10.63 -22.12
N LYS A 263 14.69 -9.35 -21.99
CA LYS A 263 15.31 -8.54 -23.04
C LYS A 263 16.67 -9.09 -23.44
N ALA A 264 17.52 -9.43 -22.47
CA ALA A 264 18.83 -10.03 -22.74
C ALA A 264 18.70 -11.37 -23.46
N GLN A 265 17.77 -12.23 -23.02
CA GLN A 265 17.50 -13.52 -23.66
C GLN A 265 16.99 -13.37 -25.10
N GLU A 266 16.06 -12.46 -25.35
CA GLU A 266 15.50 -12.23 -26.69
C GLU A 266 16.57 -11.64 -27.63
N LEU A 267 17.37 -10.68 -27.16
CA LEU A 267 18.45 -10.11 -27.97
C LEU A 267 19.51 -11.16 -28.35
N GLU A 268 19.88 -12.04 -27.43
CA GLU A 268 20.82 -13.13 -27.71
C GLU A 268 20.25 -14.07 -28.78
N HIS A 269 18.97 -14.45 -28.66
CA HIS A 269 18.28 -15.29 -29.63
C HIS A 269 18.15 -14.62 -31.02
N ILE A 270 17.94 -13.30 -31.08
CA ILE A 270 17.91 -12.57 -32.36
C ILE A 270 19.30 -12.53 -32.98
N ARG A 271 20.35 -12.28 -32.18
CA ARG A 271 21.74 -12.22 -32.66
C ARG A 271 22.23 -13.55 -33.19
N SER A 272 21.91 -14.66 -32.53
CA SER A 272 22.25 -15.99 -33.06
C SER A 272 21.59 -16.24 -34.43
N ARG A 273 20.32 -15.87 -34.58
CA ARG A 273 19.60 -15.96 -35.87
C ARG A 273 20.15 -15.03 -36.94
N ILE A 274 20.64 -13.85 -36.56
CA ILE A 274 21.30 -12.92 -37.48
C ILE A 274 22.57 -13.55 -38.04
N GLU A 275 23.39 -14.20 -37.20
CA GLU A 275 24.61 -14.86 -37.66
C GLU A 275 24.30 -16.06 -38.57
N GLU A 276 23.34 -16.91 -38.21
CA GLU A 276 22.87 -18.02 -39.05
C GLU A 276 22.37 -17.52 -40.43
N MET A 277 21.63 -16.41 -40.47
CA MET A 277 21.14 -15.82 -41.72
C MET A 277 22.24 -15.14 -42.54
N ARG A 278 23.27 -14.61 -41.88
CA ARG A 278 24.43 -14.02 -42.54
C ARG A 278 25.24 -15.08 -43.29
N GLU A 279 25.41 -16.27 -42.73
CA GLU A 279 26.05 -17.40 -43.41
C GLU A 279 25.22 -17.88 -44.62
N ALA A 280 23.88 -17.92 -44.47
CA ALA A 280 22.96 -18.31 -45.54
C ALA A 280 22.89 -17.31 -46.71
N LEU A 281 23.22 -16.04 -46.48
CA LEU A 281 23.21 -14.97 -47.48
C LEU A 281 24.07 -15.28 -48.71
N MET A 282 25.12 -16.09 -48.54
CA MET A 282 26.00 -16.51 -49.65
C MET A 282 25.29 -17.41 -50.68
N HIS A 283 24.10 -17.94 -50.35
CA HIS A 283 23.41 -18.95 -51.16
C HIS A 283 21.93 -18.61 -51.48
N ASP A 284 21.33 -17.59 -50.84
CA ASP A 284 19.92 -17.23 -51.01
C ASP A 284 19.70 -15.71 -50.95
N ASP A 285 19.29 -15.11 -52.07
CA ASP A 285 18.97 -13.68 -52.16
C ASP A 285 17.77 -13.27 -51.27
N HIS A 286 16.86 -14.19 -50.95
CA HIS A 286 15.75 -13.91 -50.01
C HIS A 286 16.22 -13.81 -48.55
N ALA A 287 17.43 -14.25 -48.22
CA ALA A 287 18.00 -14.09 -46.88
C ALA A 287 18.28 -12.61 -46.54
N ALA A 288 18.57 -11.77 -47.54
CA ALA A 288 18.86 -10.35 -47.34
C ALA A 288 17.66 -9.59 -46.73
N ALA A 289 16.45 -9.82 -47.26
CA ALA A 289 15.24 -9.19 -46.76
C ALA A 289 14.90 -9.65 -45.32
N ARG A 290 15.07 -10.94 -45.03
CA ARG A 290 14.85 -11.50 -43.67
C ARG A 290 15.84 -10.95 -42.66
N LEU A 291 17.11 -10.85 -43.04
CA LEU A 291 18.17 -10.27 -42.21
C LEU A 291 17.88 -8.81 -41.85
N HIS A 292 17.43 -8.01 -42.84
CA HIS A 292 17.05 -6.62 -42.57
C HIS A 292 15.88 -6.52 -41.59
N GLY A 293 14.89 -7.41 -41.70
CA GLY A 293 13.79 -7.53 -40.74
C GLY A 293 14.25 -7.87 -39.32
N LEU A 294 15.23 -8.77 -39.18
CA LEU A 294 15.80 -9.14 -37.88
C LEU A 294 16.60 -8.00 -37.23
N ILE A 295 17.38 -7.24 -38.00
CA ILE A 295 18.13 -6.08 -37.50
C ILE A 295 17.17 -4.97 -37.03
N ALA A 296 16.09 -4.72 -37.79
CA ALA A 296 15.05 -3.79 -37.38
C ALA A 296 14.35 -4.24 -36.09
N TYR A 297 14.09 -5.54 -35.95
CA TYR A 297 13.52 -6.12 -34.74
C TYR A 297 14.48 -6.03 -33.55
N GLU A 298 15.77 -6.34 -33.72
CA GLU A 298 16.81 -6.19 -32.68
C GLU A 298 16.85 -4.75 -32.17
N THR A 299 16.92 -3.77 -33.09
CA THR A 299 16.97 -2.35 -32.75
C THR A 299 15.74 -1.95 -31.93
N ARG A 300 14.56 -2.41 -32.33
CA ARG A 300 13.30 -2.13 -31.61
C ARG A 300 13.29 -2.74 -30.21
N ILE A 301 13.78 -3.96 -30.04
CA ILE A 301 13.87 -4.61 -28.73
C ILE A 301 14.93 -3.93 -27.85
N ALA A 302 16.09 -3.57 -28.42
CA ALA A 302 17.16 -2.87 -27.70
C ALA A 302 16.70 -1.51 -27.15
N GLN A 303 15.88 -0.78 -27.92
CA GLN A 303 15.29 0.50 -27.52
C GLN A 303 14.09 0.37 -26.56
N SER A 304 13.57 -0.84 -26.32
CA SER A 304 12.46 -1.02 -25.39
C SER A 304 12.85 -0.65 -23.95
N PRO A 305 12.00 0.10 -23.23
CA PRO A 305 12.27 0.51 -21.86
C PRO A 305 12.25 -0.68 -20.91
N GLU A 306 13.22 -0.75 -20.00
CA GLU A 306 13.35 -1.84 -19.03
C GLU A 306 12.55 -1.60 -17.75
N TRP A 307 12.06 -0.38 -17.56
CA TRP A 307 11.25 -0.01 -16.42
C TRP A 307 9.76 -0.07 -16.80
N PRO A 308 8.91 -0.74 -15.99
CA PRO A 308 7.51 -0.99 -16.32
C PRO A 308 6.61 0.23 -16.04
N PHE A 309 7.14 1.44 -16.10
CA PHE A 309 6.39 2.66 -15.83
C PHE A 309 6.53 3.67 -16.95
N ASP A 310 5.37 4.23 -17.28
CA ASP A 310 5.24 5.48 -18.00
C ASP A 310 5.51 6.66 -17.05
N GLN A 311 5.90 7.82 -17.58
CA GLN A 311 6.18 9.05 -16.81
C GLN A 311 5.04 9.38 -15.84
N SER A 312 3.79 9.10 -16.24
CA SER A 312 2.59 9.28 -15.43
C SER A 312 2.58 8.51 -14.10
N THR A 313 3.18 7.31 -14.04
CA THR A 313 3.22 6.51 -12.81
C THR A 313 4.26 7.06 -11.83
N LEU A 314 5.39 7.52 -12.33
CA LEU A 314 6.45 8.13 -11.51
C LEU A 314 5.95 9.44 -10.89
N VAL A 315 5.23 10.26 -11.67
CA VAL A 315 4.57 11.48 -11.16
C VAL A 315 3.54 11.13 -10.08
N ARG A 316 2.73 10.08 -10.25
CA ARG A 316 1.77 9.66 -9.21
C ARG A 316 2.46 9.22 -7.93
N VAL A 317 3.50 8.41 -8.02
CA VAL A 317 4.25 7.95 -6.83
C VAL A 317 4.95 9.13 -6.15
N GLY A 318 5.56 10.02 -6.92
CA GLY A 318 6.14 11.27 -6.41
C GLY A 318 5.09 12.12 -5.69
N ALA A 319 3.91 12.29 -6.29
CA ALA A 319 2.79 12.99 -5.66
C ALA A 319 2.35 12.30 -4.37
N TYR A 320 2.29 10.96 -4.32
CA TYR A 320 1.93 10.22 -3.10
C TYR A 320 2.95 10.38 -1.97
N VAL A 321 4.25 10.42 -2.30
CA VAL A 321 5.31 10.69 -1.33
C VAL A 321 5.23 12.14 -0.81
N LEU A 322 4.77 13.07 -1.64
CA LEU A 322 4.59 14.47 -1.23
C LEU A 322 3.39 14.67 -0.29
N ILE A 323 2.37 13.81 -0.32
CA ILE A 323 1.19 13.93 0.56
C ILE A 323 1.58 14.08 2.04
N PRO A 324 2.41 13.22 2.66
CA PRO A 324 2.81 13.39 4.06
C PRO A 324 3.81 14.54 4.27
N VAL A 325 4.56 14.93 3.24
CA VAL A 325 5.60 15.96 3.31
C VAL A 325 5.01 17.37 3.36
N ILE A 326 3.93 17.61 2.60
CA ILE A 326 3.30 18.93 2.49
C ILE A 326 2.82 19.47 3.86
N PRO A 327 2.08 18.71 4.70
CA PRO A 327 1.65 19.20 6.01
C PRO A 327 2.83 19.57 6.93
N TRP A 328 3.90 18.76 6.91
CA TRP A 328 5.09 19.01 7.73
C TRP A 328 5.83 20.29 7.30
N PHE A 329 6.06 20.45 6.00
CA PHE A 329 6.67 21.69 5.48
C PHE A 329 5.78 22.91 5.69
N GLY A 330 4.45 22.76 5.53
CA GLY A 330 3.50 23.85 5.75
C GLY A 330 3.57 24.38 7.18
N GLN A 331 3.61 23.49 8.17
CA GLN A 331 3.77 23.89 9.58
C GLN A 331 5.11 24.59 9.81
N ALA A 332 6.23 24.02 9.34
CA ALA A 332 7.56 24.58 9.55
C ALA A 332 7.69 25.99 8.93
N ILE A 333 7.13 26.20 7.74
CA ILE A 333 7.11 27.51 7.08
C ILE A 333 6.27 28.51 7.86
N VAL A 334 5.08 28.12 8.34
CA VAL A 334 4.23 29.00 9.15
C VAL A 334 4.92 29.38 10.46
N GLN A 335 5.53 28.42 11.16
CA GLN A 335 6.30 28.70 12.38
C GLN A 335 7.46 29.68 12.10
N TYR A 336 8.23 29.42 11.05
CA TYR A 336 9.33 30.29 10.64
C TYR A 336 8.85 31.72 10.33
N LEU A 337 7.75 31.86 9.59
CA LEU A 337 7.17 33.17 9.24
C LEU A 337 6.66 33.92 10.48
N VAL A 338 5.97 33.23 11.39
CA VAL A 338 5.48 33.84 12.64
C VAL A 338 6.65 34.32 13.50
N GLU A 339 7.71 33.52 13.64
CA GLU A 339 8.90 33.89 14.42
C GLU A 339 9.67 35.08 13.83
N HIS A 340 9.70 35.22 12.49
CA HIS A 340 10.44 36.29 11.82
C HIS A 340 9.62 37.56 11.60
N LEU A 341 8.30 37.48 11.46
CA LEU A 341 7.42 38.64 11.31
C LEU A 341 7.00 39.25 12.66
N ALA A 342 7.11 38.49 13.76
CA ALA A 342 6.83 38.98 15.11
C ALA A 342 8.02 39.70 15.78
N ARG A 343 9.13 39.92 15.06
CA ARG A 343 10.30 40.70 15.51
C ARG A 343 10.34 42.05 14.81
#